data_AF-A0A662RY43-F1
#
_entry.id   AF-A0A662RY43-F1
#
_cell.length_a   1.000
_cell.length_b   1.000
_cell.length_c   1.000
_cell.angle_alpha   90.00
_cell.angle_beta   90.00
_cell.angle_gamma   90.00
#
_symmetry.space_group_name_H-M   'P 1'
#
loop_
_entity.id
_entity.type
_entity.pdbx_description
1 polymer ?
#
loop_
_entity_poly.entity_id
_entity_poly.type
_entity_poly.pdbx_seq_one_letter_code
_entity_poly.pdbx_strand_id
1 'polypeptide(L)'
;MRIKFLGGCSEVGRSAVLIDGKILIDYGIRPADPPEMPAPHNGRVHSVIVSHAHLDHSGMIPKLMNSFPDLFMTPVTCDIALILWKDTIKLGNSHGIHIYDSEDVERVAKCARLFNYRKQFVVDSYVCEMFNAGHIPGSASVFIRNEREDISVFYTGDIKLENTKLLNSASLDEFPCADVLIVESTYYGTEHRKRSELEREFVDSVEDTISRGGHAIIPCFAVGRTQEIVMILHAHGIVPYVDGLGISVFKIFERHPSFIRDSEALSAAFKEAKFINGKRKRKKALSQPSAIVTTAGMLNGGPVLYYLRQVHDDPKSKVLLTGYQIDGTNGRR
;
A
#
# COMPACT_ATOMS: atom_id res chain seq x y z
N MET A 1 -9.89 -7.08 -28.47
CA MET A 1 -9.05 -6.76 -27.30
C MET A 1 -8.08 -7.90 -27.02
N ARG A 2 -6.78 -7.61 -26.86
CA ARG A 2 -5.72 -8.54 -26.46
C ARG A 2 -5.11 -8.11 -25.13
N ILE A 3 -4.97 -9.05 -24.20
CA ILE A 3 -4.41 -8.82 -22.87
C ILE A 3 -3.07 -9.53 -22.77
N LYS A 4 -2.02 -8.80 -22.39
CA LYS A 4 -0.67 -9.35 -22.17
C LYS A 4 -0.23 -9.02 -20.74
N PHE A 5 0.10 -10.06 -19.98
CA PHE A 5 0.68 -9.90 -18.66
C PHE A 5 2.20 -9.71 -18.81
N LEU A 6 2.72 -8.60 -18.30
CA LEU A 6 4.16 -8.30 -18.28
C LEU A 6 4.81 -8.64 -16.93
N GLY A 7 4.00 -8.80 -15.87
CA GLY A 7 4.44 -9.24 -14.54
C GLY A 7 3.24 -9.40 -13.59
N GLY A 8 3.46 -10.03 -12.44
CA GLY A 8 2.41 -10.28 -11.44
C GLY A 8 1.57 -11.54 -11.70
N CYS A 9 2.05 -12.48 -12.53
CA CYS A 9 1.41 -13.78 -12.75
C CYS A 9 2.24 -14.91 -12.14
N SER A 10 1.61 -15.76 -11.33
CA SER A 10 2.27 -16.81 -10.53
C SER A 10 3.34 -16.28 -9.57
N GLU A 11 3.19 -15.03 -9.12
CA GLU A 11 4.09 -14.34 -8.20
C GLU A 11 3.38 -13.16 -7.53
N VAL A 12 4.00 -12.60 -6.49
CA VAL A 12 3.63 -11.29 -5.91
C VAL A 12 4.76 -10.31 -6.22
N GLY A 13 4.41 -9.14 -6.78
CA GLY A 13 5.38 -8.14 -7.22
C GLY A 13 5.28 -7.81 -8.70
N ARG A 14 5.80 -6.64 -9.09
CA ARG A 14 5.95 -6.19 -10.48
C ARG A 14 4.70 -6.32 -11.35
N SER A 15 3.52 -6.06 -10.78
CA SER A 15 2.23 -6.12 -11.47
C SER A 15 2.22 -5.20 -12.68
N ALA A 16 1.85 -5.75 -13.85
CA ALA A 16 1.74 -4.99 -15.09
C ALA A 16 0.89 -5.75 -16.13
N VAL A 17 -0.24 -5.16 -16.52
CA VAL A 17 -1.17 -5.73 -17.50
C VAL A 17 -1.30 -4.78 -18.69
N LEU A 18 -0.98 -5.25 -19.90
CA LEU A 18 -1.00 -4.47 -21.12
C LEU A 18 -2.20 -4.87 -22.00
N ILE A 19 -3.08 -3.92 -22.27
CA ILE A 19 -4.24 -4.07 -23.16
C ILE A 19 -3.92 -3.44 -24.52
N ASP A 20 -4.09 -4.24 -25.58
CA ASP A 20 -3.89 -3.88 -26.99
C ASP A 20 -2.53 -3.24 -27.33
N GLY A 21 -1.53 -3.42 -26.46
CA GLY A 21 -0.22 -2.82 -26.63
C GLY A 21 -0.15 -1.32 -26.35
N LYS A 22 -1.21 -0.72 -25.77
CA LYS A 22 -1.33 0.74 -25.61
C LYS A 22 -1.67 1.18 -24.20
N ILE A 23 -2.57 0.47 -23.54
CA ILE A 23 -3.07 0.81 -22.20
C ILE A 23 -2.43 -0.13 -21.21
N LEU A 24 -1.68 0.42 -20.27
CA LEU A 24 -1.03 -0.31 -19.20
C LEU A 24 -1.83 -0.13 -17.91
N ILE A 25 -2.22 -1.21 -17.26
CA ILE A 25 -2.77 -1.20 -15.92
C ILE A 25 -1.67 -1.67 -14.97
N ASP A 26 -1.29 -0.79 -14.05
CA ASP A 26 -0.14 -0.91 -13.15
C ASP A 26 1.22 -1.10 -13.86
N TYR A 27 2.28 -0.66 -13.19
CA TYR A 27 3.65 -0.93 -13.57
C TYR A 27 4.52 -0.93 -12.31
N GLY A 28 4.55 -2.08 -11.66
CA GLY A 28 5.18 -2.26 -10.36
C GLY A 28 6.66 -2.62 -10.39
N ILE A 29 7.22 -2.78 -9.19
CA ILE A 29 8.56 -3.35 -8.97
C ILE A 29 8.49 -4.46 -7.91
N ARG A 30 9.24 -5.56 -8.11
CA ARG A 30 9.38 -6.59 -7.08
C ARG A 30 10.68 -6.35 -6.30
N PRO A 31 10.63 -6.22 -4.96
CA PRO A 31 11.82 -6.06 -4.14
C PRO A 31 12.63 -7.36 -4.15
N ALA A 32 13.72 -7.36 -4.92
CA ALA A 32 14.71 -8.42 -5.03
C ALA A 32 16.10 -7.77 -5.08
N ASP A 33 17.17 -8.58 -5.03
CA ASP A 33 18.54 -8.11 -5.22
C ASP A 33 19.18 -8.81 -6.43
N PRO A 34 19.22 -8.17 -7.61
CA PRO A 34 18.75 -6.82 -7.92
C PRO A 34 17.21 -6.73 -8.05
N PRO A 35 16.60 -5.53 -7.97
CA PRO A 35 15.15 -5.37 -8.11
C PRO A 35 14.63 -5.85 -9.47
N GLU A 36 13.52 -6.57 -9.45
CA GLU A 36 12.93 -7.13 -10.67
C GLU A 36 11.82 -6.23 -11.21
N MET A 37 11.89 -5.96 -12.52
CA MET A 37 10.94 -5.11 -13.25
C MET A 37 10.00 -5.98 -14.10
N PRO A 38 8.86 -5.44 -14.55
CA PRO A 38 8.01 -6.12 -15.52
C PRO A 38 8.76 -6.38 -16.84
N ALA A 39 8.31 -7.38 -17.59
CA ALA A 39 8.86 -7.71 -18.90
C ALA A 39 8.78 -6.49 -19.83
N PRO A 40 9.83 -6.24 -20.65
CA PRO A 40 9.86 -5.07 -21.50
C PRO A 40 8.77 -5.13 -22.58
N HIS A 41 8.26 -3.95 -22.93
CA HIS A 41 7.41 -3.75 -24.09
C HIS A 41 8.10 -2.82 -25.08
N ASN A 42 8.32 -3.31 -26.31
CA ASN A 42 9.02 -2.55 -27.35
C ASN A 42 8.15 -1.48 -28.03
N GLY A 43 6.84 -1.48 -27.79
CA GLY A 43 5.91 -0.48 -28.31
C GLY A 43 5.77 0.72 -27.39
N ARG A 44 5.20 1.81 -27.92
CA ARG A 44 4.89 2.99 -27.11
C ARG A 44 3.65 2.70 -26.26
N VAL A 45 3.79 2.82 -24.95
CA VAL A 45 2.64 2.87 -24.03
C VAL A 45 2.00 4.26 -24.16
N HIS A 46 0.71 4.30 -24.49
CA HIS A 46 -0.03 5.55 -24.68
C HIS A 46 -0.58 6.06 -23.35
N SER A 47 -1.01 5.13 -22.49
CA SER A 47 -1.69 5.47 -21.26
C SER A 47 -1.43 4.45 -20.18
N VAL A 48 -1.45 4.93 -18.94
CA VAL A 48 -1.23 4.11 -17.75
C VAL A 48 -2.32 4.40 -16.73
N ILE A 49 -2.97 3.36 -16.22
CA ILE A 49 -3.94 3.44 -15.13
C ILE A 49 -3.33 2.74 -13.92
N VAL A 50 -3.20 3.46 -12.81
CA VAL A 50 -2.63 2.92 -11.56
C VAL A 50 -3.76 2.60 -10.60
N SER A 51 -3.87 1.32 -10.21
CA SER A 51 -4.87 0.83 -9.28
C SER A 51 -4.65 1.41 -7.89
N HIS A 52 -3.42 1.35 -7.37
CA HIS A 52 -3.09 1.84 -6.05
C HIS A 52 -1.59 2.10 -5.87
N ALA A 53 -1.24 2.73 -4.75
CA ALA A 53 0.07 3.32 -4.56
C ALA A 53 1.19 2.35 -4.16
N HIS A 54 0.92 1.07 -3.84
CA HIS A 54 2.00 0.17 -3.44
C HIS A 54 3.02 0.00 -4.57
N LEU A 55 4.29 -0.22 -4.19
CA LEU A 55 5.41 -0.20 -5.15
C LEU A 55 5.37 -1.39 -6.12
N ASP A 56 4.81 -2.52 -5.72
CA ASP A 56 4.54 -3.66 -6.58
C ASP A 56 3.45 -3.44 -7.63
N HIS A 57 2.77 -2.29 -7.59
CA HIS A 57 1.81 -1.85 -8.62
C HIS A 57 2.22 -0.53 -9.28
N SER A 58 2.92 0.36 -8.55
CA SER A 58 3.21 1.72 -9.01
C SER A 58 4.71 2.02 -9.13
N GLY A 59 5.58 1.13 -8.67
CA GLY A 59 7.00 1.41 -8.42
C GLY A 59 7.79 1.80 -9.67
N MET A 60 7.41 1.34 -10.86
CA MET A 60 8.11 1.66 -12.11
C MET A 60 7.43 2.79 -12.92
N ILE A 61 6.33 3.36 -12.43
CA ILE A 61 5.60 4.44 -13.10
C ILE A 61 6.49 5.67 -13.38
N PRO A 62 7.34 6.17 -12.45
CA PRO A 62 8.19 7.32 -12.74
C PRO A 62 9.09 7.08 -13.96
N LYS A 63 9.61 5.86 -14.14
CA LYS A 63 10.47 5.51 -15.26
C LYS A 63 9.78 5.63 -16.62
N LEU A 64 8.48 5.35 -16.67
CA LEU A 64 7.66 5.45 -17.89
C LEU A 64 7.45 6.89 -18.36
N MET A 65 7.61 7.88 -17.48
CA MET A 65 7.36 9.28 -17.80
C MET A 65 8.25 9.84 -18.90
N ASN A 66 9.38 9.18 -19.22
CA ASN A 66 10.21 9.51 -20.38
C ASN A 66 9.49 9.36 -21.72
N SER A 67 8.42 8.55 -21.78
CA SER A 67 7.56 8.37 -22.96
C SER A 67 6.31 9.25 -22.97
N PHE A 68 6.11 10.05 -21.91
CA PHE A 68 4.94 10.91 -21.69
C PHE A 68 3.59 10.22 -21.96
N PRO A 69 3.27 9.11 -21.27
CA PRO A 69 1.95 8.51 -21.35
C PRO A 69 0.92 9.39 -20.63
N ASP A 70 -0.35 9.30 -21.04
CA ASP A 70 -1.45 9.81 -20.23
C ASP A 70 -1.58 8.93 -18.97
N LEU A 71 -1.47 9.54 -17.79
CA LEU A 71 -1.40 8.82 -16.53
C LEU A 71 -2.66 9.07 -15.69
N PHE A 72 -3.33 8.01 -15.25
CA PHE A 72 -4.61 8.04 -14.56
C PHE A 72 -4.52 7.32 -13.21
N MET A 73 -5.01 7.95 -12.15
CA MET A 73 -5.11 7.35 -10.81
C MET A 73 -6.05 8.15 -9.90
N THR A 74 -6.33 7.65 -8.71
CA THR A 74 -7.08 8.44 -7.72
C THR A 74 -6.21 9.53 -7.09
N PRO A 75 -6.79 10.63 -6.56
CA PRO A 75 -6.04 11.69 -5.90
C PRO A 75 -5.16 11.17 -4.75
N VAL A 76 -5.69 10.25 -3.94
CA VAL A 76 -4.97 9.71 -2.79
C VAL A 76 -3.85 8.78 -3.23
N THR A 77 -4.07 7.95 -4.27
CA THR A 77 -3.02 7.11 -4.85
C THR A 77 -1.84 7.95 -5.33
N CYS A 78 -2.09 9.09 -6.00
CA CYS A 78 -1.03 10.00 -6.44
C CYS A 78 -0.21 10.53 -5.27
N ASP A 79 -0.87 11.09 -4.26
CA ASP A 79 -0.20 11.66 -3.07
C ASP A 79 0.67 10.63 -2.34
N ILE A 80 0.16 9.40 -2.16
CA ILE A 80 0.90 8.32 -1.51
C ILE A 80 2.08 7.89 -2.37
N ALA A 81 1.85 7.64 -3.67
CA ALA A 81 2.88 7.14 -4.59
C ALA A 81 4.06 8.11 -4.68
N LEU A 82 3.81 9.43 -4.71
CA LEU A 82 4.86 10.45 -4.68
C LEU A 82 5.78 10.34 -3.44
N ILE A 83 5.23 10.01 -2.27
CA ILE A 83 6.05 9.79 -1.06
C ILE A 83 6.85 8.49 -1.17
N LEU A 84 6.22 7.41 -1.64
CA LEU A 84 6.87 6.10 -1.75
C LEU A 84 8.00 6.13 -2.79
N TRP A 85 7.81 6.80 -3.93
CA TRP A 85 8.86 6.95 -4.93
C TRP A 85 10.03 7.80 -4.43
N LYS A 86 9.77 8.89 -3.69
CA LYS A 86 10.83 9.69 -3.04
C LYS A 86 11.62 8.87 -2.02
N ASP A 87 10.96 8.03 -1.23
CA ASP A 87 11.65 7.13 -0.30
C ASP A 87 12.45 6.06 -1.05
N THR A 88 11.92 5.55 -2.16
CA THR A 88 12.63 4.59 -3.03
C THR A 88 13.91 5.19 -3.61
N ILE A 89 13.89 6.44 -4.10
CA ILE A 89 15.09 7.16 -4.57
C ILE A 89 16.12 7.27 -3.45
N LYS A 90 15.69 7.68 -2.25
CA LYS A 90 16.57 7.84 -1.09
C LYS A 90 17.24 6.52 -0.69
N LEU A 91 16.47 5.43 -0.65
CA LEU A 91 16.98 4.09 -0.33
C LEU A 91 17.90 3.57 -1.43
N GLY A 92 17.52 3.74 -2.70
CA GLY A 92 18.32 3.37 -3.87
C GLY A 92 19.69 4.05 -3.88
N ASN A 93 19.74 5.36 -3.63
CA ASN A 93 21.00 6.12 -3.53
C ASN A 93 21.92 5.58 -2.43
N SER A 94 21.37 5.03 -1.35
CA SER A 94 22.17 4.45 -0.25
C SER A 94 22.77 3.08 -0.60
N HIS A 95 22.21 2.40 -1.61
CA HIS A 95 22.62 1.06 -2.06
C HIS A 95 23.21 1.05 -3.48
N GLY A 96 23.39 2.22 -4.11
CA GLY A 96 23.90 2.35 -5.48
C GLY A 96 22.92 1.89 -6.58
N ILE A 97 21.62 1.80 -6.27
CA ILE A 97 20.57 1.39 -7.21
C ILE A 97 19.79 2.63 -7.65
N HIS A 98 19.86 2.97 -8.94
CA HIS A 98 19.21 4.16 -9.51
C HIS A 98 18.24 3.77 -10.63
N ILE A 99 16.96 3.58 -10.29
CA ILE A 99 15.92 3.15 -11.24
C ILE A 99 15.33 4.37 -11.98
N TYR A 100 14.99 5.41 -11.22
CA TYR A 100 14.46 6.71 -11.64
C TYR A 100 14.93 7.78 -10.65
N ASP A 101 14.76 9.06 -11.01
CA ASP A 101 15.21 10.19 -10.19
C ASP A 101 14.06 11.12 -9.76
N SER A 102 14.41 12.22 -9.10
CA SER A 102 13.44 13.21 -8.64
C SER A 102 12.71 13.91 -9.78
N GLU A 103 13.35 14.09 -10.94
CA GLU A 103 12.72 14.73 -12.10
C GLU A 103 11.63 13.84 -12.68
N ASP A 104 11.87 12.52 -12.75
CA ASP A 104 10.87 11.53 -13.16
C ASP A 104 9.62 11.60 -12.25
N VAL A 105 9.81 11.70 -10.93
CA VAL A 105 8.71 11.84 -9.95
C VAL A 105 7.99 13.17 -10.09
N GLU A 106 8.70 14.27 -10.34
CA GLU A 106 8.09 15.57 -10.59
C GLU A 106 7.27 15.60 -11.88
N ARG A 107 7.70 14.86 -12.92
CA ARG A 107 6.91 14.70 -14.15
C ARG A 107 5.59 13.98 -13.88
N VAL A 108 5.60 12.91 -13.06
CA VAL A 108 4.35 12.26 -12.65
C VAL A 108 3.40 13.27 -11.99
N ALA A 109 3.88 14.05 -11.03
CA ALA A 109 3.05 15.02 -10.31
C ALA A 109 2.41 16.08 -11.23
N LYS A 110 3.06 16.42 -12.35
CA LYS A 110 2.57 17.39 -13.33
C LYS A 110 1.61 16.79 -14.36
N CYS A 111 1.77 15.50 -14.68
CA CYS A 111 1.05 14.84 -15.78
C CYS A 111 -0.12 13.96 -15.31
N ALA A 112 -0.16 13.56 -14.03
CA ALA A 112 -1.21 12.69 -13.51
C ALA A 112 -2.59 13.36 -13.60
N ARG A 113 -3.52 12.69 -14.28
CA ARG A 113 -4.94 13.03 -14.33
C ARG A 113 -5.67 12.26 -13.23
N LEU A 114 -6.27 13.00 -12.30
CA LEU A 114 -6.82 12.44 -11.08
C LEU A 114 -8.33 12.23 -11.22
N PHE A 115 -8.80 11.02 -10.95
CA PHE A 115 -10.23 10.68 -11.02
C PHE A 115 -10.70 10.06 -9.71
N ASN A 116 -11.82 10.58 -9.19
CA ASN A 116 -12.51 9.95 -8.06
C ASN A 116 -13.22 8.68 -8.52
N TYR A 117 -13.63 7.85 -7.55
CA TYR A 117 -14.45 6.68 -7.84
C TYR A 117 -15.71 7.05 -8.63
N ARG A 118 -16.15 6.13 -9.47
CA ARG A 118 -17.36 6.24 -10.29
C ARG A 118 -17.36 7.41 -11.29
N LYS A 119 -16.19 8.00 -11.56
CA LYS A 119 -16.02 8.99 -12.63
C LYS A 119 -15.45 8.31 -13.86
N GLN A 120 -16.21 8.38 -14.95
CA GLN A 120 -15.79 7.85 -16.23
C GLN A 120 -14.75 8.76 -16.87
N PHE A 121 -13.79 8.14 -17.55
CA PHE A 121 -12.79 8.80 -18.36
C PHE A 121 -12.50 7.96 -19.60
N VAL A 122 -11.98 8.60 -20.64
CA VAL A 122 -11.68 7.93 -21.91
C VAL A 122 -10.18 7.83 -22.09
N VAL A 123 -9.73 6.64 -22.49
CA VAL A 123 -8.34 6.32 -22.80
C VAL A 123 -8.30 5.69 -24.19
N ASP A 124 -7.69 6.35 -25.18
CA ASP A 124 -7.81 5.97 -26.60
C ASP A 124 -9.29 5.77 -27.03
N SER A 125 -9.73 4.53 -27.26
CA SER A 125 -11.10 4.14 -27.62
C SER A 125 -11.86 3.43 -26.49
N TYR A 126 -11.35 3.52 -25.26
CA TYR A 126 -11.85 2.78 -24.12
C TYR A 126 -12.51 3.71 -23.10
N VAL A 127 -13.71 3.36 -22.66
CA VAL A 127 -14.36 4.00 -21.50
C VAL A 127 -13.87 3.28 -20.26
N CYS A 128 -13.30 4.04 -19.33
CA CYS A 128 -12.70 3.55 -18.10
C CYS A 128 -13.40 4.14 -16.88
N GLU A 129 -13.50 3.37 -15.81
CA GLU A 129 -14.09 3.80 -14.54
C GLU A 129 -13.37 3.11 -13.37
N MET A 130 -13.13 3.85 -12.28
CA MET A 130 -12.48 3.32 -11.08
C MET A 130 -13.49 3.13 -9.95
N PHE A 131 -13.35 2.03 -9.20
CA PHE A 131 -14.22 1.62 -8.11
C PHE A 131 -13.40 1.40 -6.85
N ASN A 132 -13.96 1.64 -5.66
CA ASN A 132 -13.25 1.37 -4.42
C ASN A 132 -12.85 -0.11 -4.33
N ALA A 133 -11.54 -0.39 -4.18
CA ALA A 133 -11.04 -1.75 -3.97
C ALA A 133 -10.97 -2.16 -2.48
N GLY A 134 -11.12 -1.21 -1.56
CA GLY A 134 -11.10 -1.47 -0.11
C GLY A 134 -9.75 -1.91 0.47
N HIS A 135 -8.66 -1.88 -0.31
CA HIS A 135 -7.33 -2.36 0.09
C HIS A 135 -6.51 -1.33 0.87
N ILE A 136 -6.24 -0.18 0.24
CA ILE A 136 -5.63 1.00 0.86
C ILE A 136 -6.42 2.27 0.48
N PRO A 137 -6.34 3.38 1.22
CA PRO A 137 -7.04 4.62 0.83
C PRO A 137 -6.62 5.06 -0.58
N GLY A 138 -7.61 5.22 -1.47
CA GLY A 138 -7.41 5.53 -2.87
C GLY A 138 -7.25 4.32 -3.80
N SER A 139 -7.15 3.10 -3.26
CA SER A 139 -7.08 1.88 -4.09
C SER A 139 -8.32 1.72 -4.97
N ALA A 140 -8.10 1.34 -6.22
CA ALA A 140 -9.13 1.26 -7.22
C ALA A 140 -9.09 -0.05 -8.01
N SER A 141 -10.25 -0.70 -8.12
CA SER A 141 -10.52 -1.65 -9.19
C SER A 141 -10.87 -0.86 -10.45
N VAL A 142 -10.39 -1.33 -11.60
CA VAL A 142 -10.45 -0.61 -12.88
C VAL A 142 -11.34 -1.39 -13.84
N PHE A 143 -12.44 -0.77 -14.26
CA PHE A 143 -13.26 -1.24 -15.38
C PHE A 143 -12.82 -0.55 -16.66
N ILE A 144 -12.71 -1.32 -17.75
CA ILE A 144 -12.29 -0.84 -19.06
C ILE A 144 -13.18 -1.50 -20.11
N ARG A 145 -13.88 -0.71 -20.93
CA ARG A 145 -14.76 -1.20 -22.01
C ARG A 145 -14.37 -0.61 -23.36
N ASN A 146 -14.20 -1.47 -24.35
CA ASN A 146 -14.15 -1.06 -25.75
C ASN A 146 -15.58 -1.03 -26.30
N GLU A 147 -16.14 0.15 -26.51
CA GLU A 147 -17.51 0.28 -27.00
C GLU A 147 -17.70 -0.23 -28.44
N ARG A 148 -16.63 -0.25 -29.25
CA ARG A 148 -16.70 -0.69 -30.66
C ARG A 148 -16.67 -2.20 -30.80
N GLU A 149 -15.88 -2.86 -29.96
CA GLU A 149 -15.73 -4.32 -29.96
C GLU A 149 -16.73 -5.00 -29.00
N ASP A 150 -17.50 -4.22 -28.26
CA ASP A 150 -18.44 -4.65 -27.22
C ASP A 150 -17.82 -5.68 -26.25
N ILE A 151 -16.63 -5.36 -25.75
CA ILE A 151 -15.88 -6.21 -24.82
C ILE A 151 -15.31 -5.38 -23.67
N SER A 152 -15.33 -5.98 -22.48
CA SER A 152 -14.97 -5.32 -21.23
C SER A 152 -14.08 -6.16 -20.32
N VAL A 153 -13.22 -5.48 -19.56
CA VAL A 153 -12.33 -6.05 -18.54
C VAL A 153 -12.58 -5.35 -17.22
N PHE A 154 -12.66 -6.12 -16.15
CA PHE A 154 -12.58 -5.64 -14.79
C PHE A 154 -11.30 -6.16 -14.14
N TYR A 155 -10.38 -5.26 -13.81
CA TYR A 155 -9.15 -5.56 -13.09
C TYR A 155 -9.31 -5.14 -11.63
N THR A 156 -9.21 -6.07 -10.69
CA THR A 156 -9.48 -5.75 -9.28
C THR A 156 -8.38 -4.91 -8.64
N GLY A 157 -7.13 -5.05 -9.11
CA GLY A 157 -5.96 -4.75 -8.29
C GLY A 157 -5.97 -5.64 -7.03
N ASP A 158 -5.31 -5.18 -5.98
CA ASP A 158 -5.49 -5.76 -4.64
C ASP A 158 -6.84 -5.34 -4.09
N ILE A 159 -7.62 -6.29 -3.54
CA ILE A 159 -9.02 -6.06 -3.18
C ILE A 159 -9.38 -6.64 -1.82
N LYS A 160 -10.23 -5.93 -1.08
CA LYS A 160 -10.76 -6.39 0.21
C LYS A 160 -12.29 -6.26 0.23
N LEU A 161 -12.97 -7.39 0.41
CA LEU A 161 -14.44 -7.48 0.48
C LEU A 161 -15.01 -7.33 1.89
N GLU A 162 -14.17 -6.99 2.87
CA GLU A 162 -14.59 -6.79 4.26
C GLU A 162 -14.20 -5.38 4.72
N ASN A 163 -15.10 -4.73 5.47
CA ASN A 163 -14.81 -3.44 6.06
C ASN A 163 -13.68 -3.56 7.09
N THR A 164 -12.75 -2.60 7.08
CA THR A 164 -11.73 -2.44 8.12
C THR A 164 -12.07 -1.24 8.99
N LYS A 165 -11.25 -0.92 10.00
CA LYS A 165 -11.43 0.34 10.74
C LYS A 165 -11.18 1.54 9.81
N LEU A 166 -10.17 1.43 8.95
CA LEU A 166 -9.74 2.49 8.03
C LEU A 166 -10.63 2.64 6.78
N LEU A 167 -11.12 1.54 6.22
CA LEU A 167 -11.73 1.51 4.88
C LEU A 167 -13.07 0.79 4.83
N ASN A 168 -13.92 1.27 3.93
CA ASN A 168 -15.06 0.51 3.44
C ASN A 168 -14.55 -0.57 2.48
N SER A 169 -15.17 -1.74 2.51
CA SER A 169 -14.93 -2.82 1.57
C SER A 169 -15.20 -2.38 0.13
N ALA A 170 -14.60 -3.10 -0.80
CA ALA A 170 -15.14 -3.14 -2.16
C ALA A 170 -16.57 -3.70 -2.13
N SER A 171 -17.48 -3.01 -2.81
CA SER A 171 -18.88 -3.40 -2.90
C SER A 171 -19.13 -4.12 -4.22
N LEU A 172 -19.38 -5.43 -4.17
CA LEU A 172 -19.66 -6.22 -5.36
C LEU A 172 -20.93 -5.74 -6.09
N ASP A 173 -21.91 -5.23 -5.35
CA ASP A 173 -23.16 -4.69 -5.90
C ASP A 173 -22.94 -3.41 -6.73
N GLU A 174 -21.82 -2.71 -6.50
CA GLU A 174 -21.46 -1.52 -7.26
C GLU A 174 -20.68 -1.87 -8.54
N PHE A 175 -20.11 -3.06 -8.64
CA PHE A 175 -19.23 -3.43 -9.74
C PHE A 175 -20.03 -3.72 -11.02
N PRO A 176 -19.56 -3.24 -12.19
CA PRO A 176 -20.20 -3.52 -13.46
C PRO A 176 -19.99 -4.98 -13.84
N CYS A 177 -20.93 -5.52 -14.61
CA CYS A 177 -20.67 -6.78 -15.32
C CYS A 177 -19.51 -6.56 -16.31
N ALA A 178 -18.61 -7.53 -16.39
CA ALA A 178 -17.50 -7.54 -17.34
C ALA A 178 -17.34 -8.91 -17.99
N ASP A 179 -16.88 -8.92 -19.25
CA ASP A 179 -16.64 -10.16 -20.00
C ASP A 179 -15.40 -10.90 -19.49
N VAL A 180 -14.42 -10.14 -18.99
CA VAL A 180 -13.17 -10.66 -18.42
C VAL A 180 -12.95 -10.07 -17.03
N LEU A 181 -12.75 -10.94 -16.04
CA LEU A 181 -12.31 -10.57 -14.70
C LEU A 181 -10.83 -10.95 -14.52
N ILE A 182 -10.00 -9.97 -14.16
CA ILE A 182 -8.63 -10.18 -13.71
C ILE A 182 -8.61 -9.88 -12.21
N VAL A 183 -8.40 -10.90 -11.39
CA VAL A 183 -8.47 -10.83 -9.93
C VAL A 183 -7.14 -11.25 -9.30
N GLU A 184 -6.77 -10.60 -8.21
CA GLU A 184 -5.62 -11.02 -7.39
C GLU A 184 -5.85 -12.41 -6.75
N SER A 185 -4.77 -13.04 -6.29
CA SER A 185 -4.82 -14.38 -5.69
C SER A 185 -3.87 -14.54 -4.50
N THR A 186 -3.55 -13.44 -3.80
CA THR A 186 -2.56 -13.40 -2.71
C THR A 186 -2.85 -14.42 -1.62
N TYR A 187 -4.15 -14.63 -1.33
CA TYR A 187 -4.63 -15.55 -0.30
C TYR A 187 -5.47 -16.71 -0.86
N TYR A 188 -5.29 -17.05 -2.14
CA TYR A 188 -5.98 -18.21 -2.71
C TYR A 188 -5.71 -19.47 -1.87
N GLY A 189 -6.79 -20.19 -1.52
CA GLY A 189 -6.73 -21.40 -0.69
C GLY A 189 -6.54 -21.15 0.81
N THR A 190 -6.58 -19.89 1.28
CA THR A 190 -6.49 -19.56 2.71
C THR A 190 -7.86 -19.22 3.28
N GLU A 191 -8.27 -19.94 4.33
CA GLU A 191 -9.43 -19.54 5.12
C GLU A 191 -9.00 -18.55 6.20
N HIS A 192 -9.54 -17.32 6.14
CA HIS A 192 -9.27 -16.31 7.14
C HIS A 192 -10.17 -16.47 8.36
N ARG A 193 -9.57 -16.41 9.55
CA ARG A 193 -10.30 -16.28 10.81
C ARG A 193 -11.08 -14.98 10.84
N LYS A 194 -12.14 -14.96 11.64
CA LYS A 194 -12.97 -13.75 11.82
C LYS A 194 -12.12 -12.59 12.32
N ARG A 195 -12.29 -11.44 11.67
CA ARG A 195 -11.54 -10.21 11.98
C ARG A 195 -11.62 -9.84 13.47
N SER A 196 -12.79 -9.97 14.09
CA SER A 196 -13.00 -9.66 15.51
C SER A 196 -12.21 -10.55 16.46
N GLU A 197 -11.97 -11.82 16.10
CA GLU A 197 -11.14 -12.73 16.90
C GLU A 197 -9.67 -12.35 16.79
N LEU A 198 -9.20 -12.06 15.57
CA LEU A 198 -7.82 -11.63 15.32
C LEU A 198 -7.50 -10.29 16.00
N GLU A 199 -8.43 -9.33 15.96
CA GLU A 199 -8.27 -8.04 16.65
C GLU A 199 -8.17 -8.23 18.16
N ARG A 200 -9.03 -9.06 18.76
CA ARG A 200 -8.98 -9.36 20.19
C ARG A 200 -7.66 -10.02 20.58
N GLU A 201 -7.26 -11.08 19.87
CA GLU A 201 -6.01 -11.79 20.15
C GLU A 201 -4.78 -10.89 20.01
N PHE A 202 -4.77 -10.01 19.00
CA PHE A 202 -3.72 -9.01 18.82
C PHE A 202 -3.66 -8.04 20.02
N VAL A 203 -4.79 -7.47 20.42
CA VAL A 203 -4.87 -6.53 21.55
C VAL A 203 -4.45 -7.22 22.85
N ASP A 204 -4.99 -8.40 23.14
CA ASP A 204 -4.64 -9.19 24.32
C ASP A 204 -3.12 -9.45 24.38
N SER A 205 -2.50 -9.76 23.24
CA SER A 205 -1.05 -9.96 23.16
C SER A 205 -0.26 -8.67 23.41
N VAL A 206 -0.75 -7.51 22.94
CA VAL A 206 -0.14 -6.20 23.23
C VAL A 206 -0.22 -5.88 24.72
N GLU A 207 -1.39 -6.05 25.34
CA GLU A 207 -1.60 -5.79 26.76
C GLU A 207 -0.78 -6.72 27.66
N ASP A 208 -0.74 -8.02 27.35
CA ASP A 208 0.09 -9.01 28.04
C ASP A 208 1.58 -8.64 27.97
N THR A 209 2.05 -8.19 26.80
CA THR A 209 3.45 -7.77 26.62
C THR A 209 3.79 -6.56 27.49
N ILE A 210 2.92 -5.54 27.48
CA ILE A 210 3.13 -4.31 28.26
C ILE A 210 3.04 -4.59 29.77
N SER A 211 2.06 -5.40 30.21
CA SER A 211 1.85 -5.72 31.64
C SER A 211 2.99 -6.53 32.25
N ARG A 212 3.68 -7.36 31.48
CA ARG A 212 4.91 -8.07 31.90
C ARG A 212 6.15 -7.17 31.96
N GLY A 213 6.03 -5.93 31.50
CA GLY A 213 7.09 -4.96 31.47
C GLY A 213 7.94 -4.96 30.19
N GLY A 214 7.44 -5.57 29.10
CA GLY A 214 8.11 -5.59 27.80
C GLY A 214 7.59 -4.52 26.83
N HIS A 215 8.14 -4.53 25.62
CA HIS A 215 7.71 -3.68 24.51
C HIS A 215 7.03 -4.50 23.42
N ALA A 216 5.84 -4.06 23.01
CA ALA A 216 5.15 -4.60 21.84
C ALA A 216 5.61 -3.83 20.60
N ILE A 217 6.58 -4.42 19.87
CA ILE A 217 7.06 -3.88 18.60
C ILE A 217 6.12 -4.36 17.50
N ILE A 218 5.48 -3.44 16.79
CA ILE A 218 4.46 -3.73 15.78
C ILE A 218 4.93 -3.19 14.42
N PRO A 219 5.63 -4.01 13.62
CA PRO A 219 6.07 -3.64 12.29
C PRO A 219 4.88 -3.50 11.34
N CYS A 220 4.76 -2.35 10.69
CA CYS A 220 3.68 -2.03 9.77
C CYS A 220 4.20 -1.44 8.46
N PHE A 221 3.46 -1.64 7.36
CA PHE A 221 3.61 -0.81 6.17
C PHE A 221 3.18 0.62 6.47
N ALA A 222 3.84 1.58 5.82
CA ALA A 222 3.54 3.00 6.00
C ALA A 222 2.10 3.35 5.62
N VAL A 223 1.55 2.64 4.62
CA VAL A 223 0.23 2.88 4.04
C VAL A 223 -0.73 1.79 4.47
N GLY A 224 -1.92 2.18 4.92
CA GLY A 224 -2.98 1.27 5.35
C GLY A 224 -2.72 0.68 6.73
N ARG A 225 -1.74 -0.23 6.85
CA ARG A 225 -1.56 -1.04 8.06
C ARG A 225 -1.20 -0.23 9.30
N THR A 226 -0.35 0.79 9.18
CA THR A 226 -0.02 1.66 10.33
C THR A 226 -1.27 2.33 10.87
N GLN A 227 -2.12 2.86 10.00
CA GLN A 227 -3.31 3.61 10.40
C GLN A 227 -4.37 2.68 11.01
N GLU A 228 -4.59 1.52 10.39
CA GLU A 228 -5.49 0.48 10.90
C GLU A 228 -5.09 0.04 12.32
N ILE A 229 -3.81 -0.24 12.57
CA ILE A 229 -3.32 -0.66 13.88
C ILE A 229 -3.46 0.44 14.92
N VAL A 230 -3.15 1.70 14.57
CA VAL A 230 -3.32 2.83 15.50
C VAL A 230 -4.79 3.00 15.90
N MET A 231 -5.73 2.86 14.95
CA MET A 231 -7.17 2.89 15.25
C MET A 231 -7.61 1.72 16.14
N ILE A 232 -7.10 0.50 15.90
CA ILE A 232 -7.40 -0.66 16.75
C ILE A 232 -6.89 -0.42 18.18
N LEU A 233 -5.64 0.01 18.35
CA LEU A 233 -5.08 0.26 19.68
C LEU A 233 -5.85 1.37 20.42
N HIS A 234 -6.20 2.46 19.73
CA HIS A 234 -6.98 3.56 20.31
C HIS A 234 -8.38 3.10 20.76
N ALA A 235 -9.06 2.29 19.95
CA ALA A 235 -10.37 1.73 20.31
C ALA A 235 -10.34 0.84 21.57
N HIS A 236 -9.16 0.34 21.94
CA HIS A 236 -8.93 -0.46 23.16
C HIS A 236 -8.21 0.33 24.26
N GLY A 237 -8.11 1.66 24.16
CA GLY A 237 -7.50 2.52 25.18
C GLY A 237 -5.96 2.42 25.27
N ILE A 238 -5.31 1.81 24.28
CA ILE A 238 -3.85 1.70 24.22
C ILE A 238 -3.32 2.87 23.40
N VAL A 239 -2.45 3.68 24.00
CA VAL A 239 -1.83 4.82 23.33
C VAL A 239 -0.45 4.43 22.77
N PRO A 240 -0.31 4.19 21.46
CA PRO A 240 0.96 3.76 20.88
C PRO A 240 1.93 4.92 20.67
N TYR A 241 3.22 4.58 20.62
CA TYR A 241 4.20 5.37 19.89
C TYR A 241 4.15 5.02 18.41
N VAL A 242 4.24 6.02 17.54
CA VAL A 242 4.24 5.83 16.07
C VAL A 242 5.53 6.39 15.50
N ASP A 243 6.25 5.59 14.71
CA ASP A 243 7.51 5.97 14.05
C ASP A 243 7.49 5.60 12.56
N GLY A 244 8.24 6.37 11.76
CA GLY A 244 8.42 6.13 10.34
C GLY A 244 7.35 6.78 9.46
N LEU A 245 7.29 6.32 8.21
CA LEU A 245 6.53 6.96 7.14
C LEU A 245 5.01 6.96 7.35
N GLY A 246 4.49 6.10 8.23
CA GLY A 246 3.06 6.07 8.54
C GLY A 246 2.51 7.39 9.10
N ILE A 247 3.36 8.21 9.75
CA ILE A 247 3.00 9.57 10.20
C ILE A 247 2.78 10.49 9.00
N SER A 248 3.68 10.43 8.00
CA SER A 248 3.56 11.24 6.79
C SER A 248 2.33 10.84 5.96
N VAL A 249 2.03 9.54 5.91
CA VAL A 249 0.86 9.01 5.22
C VAL A 249 -0.44 9.42 5.91
N PHE A 250 -0.48 9.41 7.25
CA PHE A 250 -1.64 9.93 8.00
C PHE A 250 -1.98 11.38 7.59
N LYS A 251 -0.98 12.25 7.44
CA LYS A 251 -1.19 13.63 6.98
C LYS A 251 -1.75 13.75 5.57
N ILE A 252 -1.52 12.74 4.72
CA ILE A 252 -2.20 12.67 3.42
C ILE A 252 -3.68 12.37 3.65
N PHE A 253 -4.00 11.40 4.50
CA PHE A 253 -5.38 10.99 4.76
C PHE A 253 -6.22 12.10 5.39
N GLU A 254 -5.62 12.97 6.21
CA GLU A 254 -6.29 14.18 6.73
C GLU A 254 -6.78 15.12 5.61
N ARG A 255 -6.13 15.12 4.45
CA ARG A 255 -6.52 15.94 3.28
C ARG A 255 -7.55 15.25 2.39
N HIS A 256 -7.79 13.95 2.59
CA HIS A 256 -8.68 13.12 1.78
C HIS A 256 -9.69 12.33 2.64
N PRO A 257 -10.47 13.00 3.51
CA PRO A 257 -11.35 12.31 4.45
C PRO A 257 -12.41 11.44 3.76
N SER A 258 -12.83 11.78 2.54
CA SER A 258 -13.82 11.00 1.77
C SER A 258 -13.34 9.62 1.32
N PHE A 259 -12.03 9.35 1.40
CA PHE A 259 -11.44 8.03 1.10
C PHE A 259 -11.21 7.19 2.35
N ILE A 260 -11.62 7.69 3.52
CA ILE A 260 -11.48 7.02 4.82
C ILE A 260 -12.88 6.71 5.33
N ARG A 261 -13.09 5.50 5.84
CA ARG A 261 -14.40 5.08 6.35
C ARG A 261 -14.87 5.92 7.53
N ASP A 262 -13.96 6.15 8.47
CA ASP A 262 -14.18 6.95 9.67
C ASP A 262 -12.98 7.87 9.89
N SER A 263 -12.98 9.01 9.19
CA SER A 263 -11.91 10.00 9.28
C SER A 263 -11.81 10.64 10.66
N GLU A 264 -12.92 10.71 11.40
CA GLU A 264 -12.95 11.28 12.75
C GLU A 264 -12.26 10.35 13.75
N ALA A 265 -12.58 9.05 13.72
CA ALA A 265 -11.89 8.06 14.55
C ALA A 265 -10.40 7.95 14.20
N LEU A 266 -10.04 8.03 12.92
CA LEU A 266 -8.64 8.08 12.50
C LEU A 266 -7.92 9.30 13.10
N SER A 267 -8.53 10.48 13.00
CA SER A 267 -7.97 11.72 13.55
C SER A 267 -7.83 11.66 15.08
N ALA A 268 -8.85 11.15 15.78
CA ALA A 268 -8.81 10.96 17.23
C ALA A 268 -7.66 10.04 17.66
N ALA A 269 -7.51 8.89 16.99
CA ALA A 269 -6.47 7.92 17.29
C ALA A 269 -5.05 8.50 17.09
N PHE A 270 -4.82 9.23 16.00
CA PHE A 270 -3.51 9.85 15.73
C PHE A 270 -3.23 11.09 16.59
N LYS A 271 -4.26 11.81 17.05
CA LYS A 271 -4.12 12.93 17.99
C LYS A 271 -3.62 12.48 19.35
N GLU A 272 -4.03 11.30 19.82
CA GLU A 272 -3.56 10.72 21.08
C GLU A 272 -2.23 9.99 20.95
N ALA A 273 -1.93 9.45 19.76
CA ALA A 273 -0.69 8.72 19.50
C ALA A 273 0.59 9.58 19.71
N LYS A 274 1.66 8.94 20.18
CA LYS A 274 2.94 9.60 20.47
C LYS A 274 3.89 9.55 19.27
N PHE A 275 3.93 10.62 18.48
CA PHE A 275 4.81 10.68 17.29
C PHE A 275 6.30 10.75 17.64
N ILE A 276 7.06 9.86 17.01
CA ILE A 276 8.51 9.77 17.12
C ILE A 276 9.17 10.50 15.94
N ASN A 277 9.99 11.49 16.27
CA ASN A 277 10.85 12.19 15.32
C ASN A 277 12.30 12.15 15.81
N GLY A 278 13.04 11.14 15.39
CA GLY A 278 14.48 11.01 15.62
C GLY A 278 14.88 10.21 16.87
N LYS A 279 16.20 10.00 17.01
CA LYS A 279 16.79 9.02 17.95
C LYS A 279 16.44 9.25 19.42
N ARG A 280 16.37 10.51 19.88
CA ARG A 280 16.05 10.84 21.29
C ARG A 280 14.67 10.33 21.69
N LYS A 281 13.66 10.53 20.84
CA LYS A 281 12.30 10.04 21.11
C LYS A 281 12.20 8.52 21.01
N ARG A 282 12.97 7.87 20.11
CA ARG A 282 13.06 6.41 20.06
C ARG A 282 13.56 5.83 21.39
N LYS A 283 14.63 6.40 21.94
CA LYS A 283 15.14 6.01 23.26
C LYS A 283 14.11 6.23 24.38
N LYS A 284 13.37 7.35 24.33
CA LYS A 284 12.29 7.64 25.29
C LYS A 284 11.12 6.65 25.16
N ALA A 285 10.78 6.20 23.96
CA ALA A 285 9.71 5.21 23.76
C ALA A 285 10.03 3.86 24.42
N LEU A 286 11.32 3.54 24.57
CA LEU A 286 11.81 2.34 25.23
C LEU A 286 12.14 2.53 26.72
N SER A 287 11.88 3.72 27.31
CA SER A 287 12.19 3.92 28.73
C SER A 287 11.18 3.30 29.68
N GLN A 288 10.01 2.91 29.17
CA GLN A 288 8.91 2.26 29.88
C GLN A 288 8.22 1.28 28.92
N PRO A 289 7.57 0.22 29.43
CA PRO A 289 6.80 -0.74 28.63
C PRO A 289 5.83 0.00 27.69
N SER A 290 5.81 -0.39 26.42
CA SER A 290 5.12 0.42 25.39
C SER A 290 4.72 -0.38 24.15
N ALA A 291 3.65 0.06 23.50
CA ALA A 291 3.31 -0.33 22.12
C ALA A 291 3.99 0.64 21.14
N ILE A 292 4.71 0.09 20.17
CA ILE A 292 5.48 0.85 19.17
C ILE A 292 5.07 0.38 17.77
N VAL A 293 4.25 1.19 17.09
CA VAL A 293 3.87 0.99 15.70
C VAL A 293 4.92 1.65 14.80
N THR A 294 5.61 0.87 13.97
CA THR A 294 6.78 1.36 13.25
C THR A 294 6.97 0.72 11.88
N THR A 295 7.56 1.46 10.94
CA THR A 295 7.98 0.92 9.64
C THR A 295 9.36 0.26 9.70
N ALA A 296 9.70 -0.73 8.87
CA ALA A 296 8.93 -1.29 7.76
C ALA A 296 8.30 -2.65 8.11
N GLY A 297 7.13 -2.92 7.54
CA GLY A 297 6.30 -4.10 7.86
C GLY A 297 6.93 -5.47 7.58
N MET A 298 7.98 -5.52 6.76
CA MET A 298 8.71 -6.76 6.43
C MET A 298 10.11 -6.85 7.04
N LEU A 299 10.49 -5.92 7.92
CA LEU A 299 11.77 -5.91 8.64
C LEU A 299 13.04 -5.82 7.76
N ASN A 300 12.93 -5.52 6.46
CA ASN A 300 14.10 -5.34 5.58
C ASN A 300 14.82 -3.99 5.78
N GLY A 301 14.22 -3.05 6.51
CA GLY A 301 14.77 -1.71 6.65
C GLY A 301 13.94 -0.81 7.58
N GLY A 302 14.34 0.46 7.63
CA GLY A 302 13.59 1.48 8.36
C GLY A 302 13.80 1.48 9.88
N PRO A 303 12.99 2.27 10.62
CA PRO A 303 13.14 2.44 12.07
C PRO A 303 12.95 1.16 12.89
N VAL A 304 12.18 0.17 12.41
CA VAL A 304 11.97 -1.11 13.12
C VAL A 304 13.28 -1.78 13.51
N LEU A 305 14.31 -1.71 12.65
CA LEU A 305 15.63 -2.28 12.91
C LEU A 305 16.31 -1.67 14.14
N TYR A 306 16.03 -0.41 14.47
CA TYR A 306 16.52 0.19 15.71
C TYR A 306 15.92 -0.51 16.92
N TYR A 307 14.59 -0.69 16.93
CA TYR A 307 13.89 -1.30 18.06
C TYR A 307 14.29 -2.75 18.27
N LEU A 308 14.35 -3.55 17.18
CA LEU A 308 14.77 -4.94 17.24
C LEU A 308 16.14 -5.10 17.90
N ARG A 309 17.13 -4.28 17.52
CA ARG A 309 18.46 -4.29 18.16
C ARG A 309 18.43 -3.95 19.66
N GLN A 310 17.44 -3.20 20.13
CA GLN A 310 17.33 -2.87 21.56
C GLN A 310 16.63 -3.96 22.36
N VAL A 311 15.67 -4.68 21.75
CA VAL A 311 14.80 -5.62 22.47
C VAL A 311 15.06 -7.09 22.16
N HIS A 312 16.03 -7.43 21.29
CA HIS A 312 16.24 -8.82 20.85
C HIS A 312 16.52 -9.83 21.97
N ASP A 313 17.18 -9.41 23.05
CA ASP A 313 17.47 -10.24 24.22
C ASP A 313 16.48 -10.04 25.37
N ASP A 314 15.42 -9.24 25.18
CA ASP A 314 14.40 -9.02 26.21
C ASP A 314 13.29 -10.07 26.11
N PRO A 315 13.22 -11.05 27.03
CA PRO A 315 12.24 -12.12 26.96
C PRO A 315 10.79 -11.65 27.22
N LYS A 316 10.60 -10.39 27.65
CA LYS A 316 9.29 -9.81 27.91
C LYS A 316 8.72 -9.09 26.69
N SER A 317 9.58 -8.68 25.76
CA SER A 317 9.19 -7.96 24.55
C SER A 317 8.69 -8.93 23.48
N LYS A 318 7.76 -8.46 22.62
CA LYS A 318 7.25 -9.22 21.48
C LYS A 318 7.34 -8.41 20.19
N VAL A 319 7.59 -9.11 19.09
CA VAL A 319 7.43 -8.58 17.73
C VAL A 319 6.12 -9.14 17.17
N LEU A 320 5.21 -8.25 16.79
CA LEU A 320 3.86 -8.58 16.35
C LEU A 320 3.69 -8.26 14.86
N LEU A 321 3.84 -9.28 14.02
CA LEU A 321 3.70 -9.14 12.56
C LEU A 321 2.22 -9.05 12.17
N THR A 322 1.83 -7.98 11.47
CA THR A 322 0.41 -7.65 11.21
C THR A 322 0.02 -7.68 9.73
N GLY A 323 0.91 -8.16 8.86
CA GLY A 323 0.68 -8.28 7.42
C GLY A 323 1.49 -9.40 6.81
N TYR A 324 1.17 -9.73 5.55
CA TYR A 324 1.87 -10.76 4.79
C TYR A 324 3.37 -10.47 4.69
N GLN A 325 4.16 -11.55 4.80
CA GLN A 325 5.62 -11.50 4.73
C GLN A 325 6.05 -12.26 3.48
N ILE A 326 6.57 -11.53 2.49
CA ILE A 326 7.04 -12.13 1.23
C ILE A 326 8.24 -13.05 1.52
N ASP A 327 8.30 -14.19 0.83
CA ASP A 327 9.43 -15.10 0.94
C ASP A 327 10.76 -14.40 0.62
N GLY A 328 11.77 -14.66 1.45
CA GLY A 328 13.08 -14.01 1.36
C GLY A 328 13.24 -12.72 2.16
N THR A 329 12.17 -12.17 2.75
CA THR A 329 12.24 -11.01 3.64
C THR A 329 12.71 -11.37 5.06
N ASN A 330 13.20 -10.39 5.82
CA ASN A 330 13.60 -10.60 7.21
C ASN A 330 12.41 -10.96 8.10
N GLY A 331 11.20 -10.43 7.82
CA GLY A 331 10.01 -10.75 8.61
C GLY A 331 9.45 -12.15 8.37
N ARG A 332 9.85 -12.81 7.28
CA ARG A 332 9.52 -14.22 7.02
C ARG A 332 10.46 -15.20 7.73
N ARG A 333 11.71 -14.79 7.99
CA ARG A 333 12.75 -15.58 8.66
C ARG A 333 12.63 -15.48 10.17
#